data_AF-A0A1F7UUR6-F1
#
_entry.id   AF-A0A1F7UUR6-F1
#
_cell.length_a   1.000
_cell.length_b   1.000
_cell.length_c   1.000
_cell.angle_alpha   90.00
_cell.angle_beta   90.00
_cell.angle_gamma   90.00
#
_symmetry.space_group_name_H-M   'P 1'
#
loop_
_entity.id
_entity.type
_entity.pdbx_description
1 polymer ?
#
loop_
_entity_poly.entity_id
_entity_poly.type
_entity_poly.pdbx_seq_one_letter_code
_entity_poly.pdbx_strand_id
1 'polypeptide(L)'
;MRAAEWKSIEHGIHAGRDLELSLFGEANISDPNYKRALADKIQIREGGRYVDFKDSVELAKRFQSSDPTNPNKDFLRELRLAIVDQLNLAPDTSDSVKVYTAVNTPLDKFHGVDGFATYQSSGGEILITMDVTANPEKVMRGAKAQVIIGEVADPRENEEEYLREIDKYAGEIIERIHDELERRNRMRKAPPRFEEEAQFS
;
A
#
# COMPACT_ATOMS: atom_id res chain seq x y z
N MET A 1 -4.99 -30.92 23.03
CA MET A 1 -5.60 -29.73 22.40
C MET A 1 -4.59 -28.69 21.93
N ARG A 2 -3.46 -28.43 22.62
CA ARG A 2 -2.49 -27.40 22.18
C ARG A 2 -1.73 -27.69 20.88
N ALA A 3 -1.39 -28.92 20.52
CA ALA A 3 -0.55 -29.17 19.34
C ALA A 3 -1.25 -28.93 17.97
N ALA A 4 -2.58 -28.98 17.92
CA ALA A 4 -3.35 -28.80 16.69
C ALA A 4 -3.55 -27.30 16.35
N GLU A 5 -3.75 -26.45 17.36
CA GLU A 5 -3.81 -25.00 17.20
C GLU A 5 -2.47 -24.43 16.67
N TRP A 6 -1.33 -24.93 17.16
CA TRP A 6 -0.03 -24.41 16.74
C TRP A 6 0.32 -24.78 15.29
N LYS A 7 -0.02 -26.00 14.84
CA LYS A 7 0.15 -26.40 13.43
C LYS A 7 -0.77 -25.64 12.48
N SER A 8 -1.99 -25.32 12.90
CA SER A 8 -2.93 -24.50 12.13
C SER A 8 -2.45 -23.06 11.98
N ILE A 9 -1.86 -22.49 13.04
CA ILE A 9 -1.27 -21.15 13.02
C ILE A 9 -0.04 -21.11 12.11
N GLU A 10 0.86 -22.10 12.18
CA GLU A 10 2.03 -22.17 11.29
C GLU A 10 1.63 -22.31 9.81
N HIS A 11 0.68 -23.19 9.46
CA HIS A 11 0.22 -23.33 8.07
C HIS A 11 -0.47 -22.07 7.54
N GLY A 12 -1.26 -21.37 8.37
CA GLY A 12 -1.89 -20.11 7.98
C GLY A 12 -0.90 -18.95 7.82
N ILE A 13 0.15 -18.89 8.63
CA ILE A 13 1.22 -17.88 8.53
C ILE A 13 2.06 -18.09 7.26
N HIS A 14 2.40 -19.33 6.94
CA HIS A 14 3.12 -19.65 5.70
C HIS A 14 2.29 -19.33 4.46
N ALA A 15 1.01 -19.70 4.44
CA ALA A 15 0.11 -19.40 3.32
C ALA A 15 -0.08 -17.88 3.09
N GLY A 16 -0.22 -17.09 4.17
CA GLY A 16 -0.35 -15.63 4.05
C GLY A 16 0.91 -14.98 3.47
N ARG A 17 2.08 -15.37 3.97
CA ARG A 17 3.36 -14.82 3.50
C ARG A 17 3.72 -15.25 2.09
N ASP A 18 3.38 -16.48 1.71
CA ASP A 18 3.59 -16.97 0.34
C ASP A 18 2.66 -16.22 -0.64
N LEU A 19 1.44 -15.88 -0.21
CA LEU A 19 0.51 -15.03 -0.98
C LEU A 19 1.02 -13.59 -1.14
N GLU A 20 1.52 -12.97 -0.06
CA GLU A 20 2.16 -11.65 -0.13
C GLU A 20 3.32 -11.64 -1.15
N LEU A 21 4.22 -12.62 -1.06
CA LEU A 21 5.38 -12.72 -1.95
C LEU A 21 5.01 -13.08 -3.39
N SER A 22 3.93 -13.85 -3.59
CA SER A 22 3.48 -14.20 -4.94
C SER A 22 2.94 -12.95 -5.65
N LEU A 23 2.07 -12.20 -4.99
CA LEU A 23 1.40 -11.02 -5.53
C LEU A 23 2.30 -9.78 -5.57
N PHE A 24 3.00 -9.46 -4.48
CA PHE A 24 3.74 -8.19 -4.31
C PHE A 24 5.24 -8.35 -4.50
N GLY A 25 5.77 -9.57 -4.34
CA GLY A 25 7.23 -9.77 -4.30
C GLY A 25 7.86 -9.10 -3.09
N GLU A 26 9.15 -8.79 -3.18
CA GLU A 26 9.90 -8.21 -2.07
C GLU A 26 10.58 -6.90 -2.45
N ALA A 27 10.68 -5.99 -1.48
CA ALA A 27 11.56 -4.84 -1.58
C ALA A 27 13.04 -5.29 -1.58
N ASN A 28 13.92 -4.48 -2.19
CA ASN A 28 15.36 -4.75 -2.23
C ASN A 28 16.05 -4.41 -0.90
N ILE A 29 15.67 -5.12 0.16
CA ILE A 29 16.25 -4.97 1.49
C ILE A 29 17.67 -5.56 1.60
N SER A 30 18.11 -6.26 0.55
CA SER A 30 19.45 -6.84 0.43
C SER A 30 20.52 -5.79 0.06
N ASP A 31 20.10 -4.63 -0.46
CA ASP A 31 20.99 -3.52 -0.80
C ASP A 31 21.82 -3.11 0.43
N PRO A 32 23.17 -3.03 0.32
CA PRO A 32 24.01 -2.60 1.44
C PRO A 32 23.65 -1.23 2.03
N ASN A 33 23.09 -0.33 1.22
CA ASN A 33 22.64 0.98 1.65
C ASN A 33 21.31 0.94 2.41
N TYR A 34 20.51 -0.12 2.25
CA TYR A 34 19.26 -0.29 2.98
C TYR A 34 19.51 -0.33 4.48
N LYS A 35 20.49 -1.13 4.94
CA LYS A 35 20.79 -1.25 6.37
C LYS A 35 21.23 0.07 6.99
N ARG A 36 21.98 0.90 6.25
CA ARG A 36 22.41 2.22 6.70
C ARG A 36 21.21 3.17 6.80
N ALA A 37 20.44 3.28 5.71
CA ALA A 37 19.24 4.11 5.69
C ALA A 37 18.23 3.70 6.77
N LEU A 38 18.07 2.40 7.02
CA LEU A 38 17.23 1.90 8.09
C LEU A 38 17.76 2.30 9.48
N ALA A 39 19.06 2.16 9.73
CA ALA A 39 19.66 2.50 11.02
C ALA A 39 19.45 3.97 11.38
N ASP A 40 19.54 4.88 10.39
CA ASP A 40 19.34 6.32 10.58
C ASP A 40 17.91 6.70 10.97
N LYS A 41 16.93 5.85 10.65
CA LYS A 41 15.49 6.09 10.89
C LYS A 41 14.93 5.30 12.08
N ILE A 42 15.69 4.35 12.64
CA ILE A 42 15.25 3.57 13.80
C ILE A 42 15.16 4.47 15.04
N GLN A 43 13.99 4.45 15.65
CA GLN A 43 13.71 5.07 16.94
C GLN A 43 13.61 3.98 18.00
N ILE A 44 14.12 4.26 19.20
CA ILE A 44 13.93 3.40 20.37
C ILE A 44 12.76 3.96 21.18
N ARG A 45 11.72 3.15 21.36
CA ARG A 45 10.51 3.48 22.13
C ARG A 45 10.32 2.44 23.24
N GLU A 46 9.36 2.69 24.14
CA GLU A 46 9.07 1.83 25.30
C GLU A 46 8.66 0.39 24.92
N GLY A 47 8.37 0.11 23.64
CA GLY A 47 8.11 -1.23 23.08
C GLY A 47 9.23 -1.80 22.19
N GLY A 48 10.40 -1.18 22.13
CA GLY A 48 11.53 -1.61 21.31
C GLY A 48 11.81 -0.70 20.10
N ARG A 49 12.36 -1.30 19.03
CA ARG A 49 12.70 -0.57 17.79
C ARG A 49 11.44 -0.27 16.98
N TYR A 50 11.37 0.94 16.45
CA TYR A 50 10.25 1.41 15.64
C TYR A 50 10.75 2.36 14.55
N VAL A 51 10.08 2.39 13.40
CA VAL A 51 10.30 3.40 12.34
C VAL A 51 8.93 4.01 12.05
N ASP A 52 8.86 5.34 12.01
CA ASP A 52 7.59 6.00 11.75
C ASP A 52 7.07 5.73 10.34
N PHE A 53 5.78 6.01 10.13
CA PHE A 53 5.10 5.68 8.88
C PHE A 53 5.73 6.38 7.67
N LYS A 54 6.07 7.67 7.82
CA LYS A 54 6.62 8.48 6.73
C LYS A 54 8.00 7.96 6.30
N ASP A 55 8.87 7.70 7.27
CA ASP A 55 10.19 7.13 7.04
C ASP A 55 10.10 5.70 6.48
N SER A 56 9.10 4.91 6.93
CA SER A 56 8.88 3.57 6.40
C SER A 56 8.46 3.59 4.93
N VAL A 57 7.58 4.52 4.54
CA VAL A 57 7.21 4.75 3.13
C VAL A 57 8.43 5.21 2.32
N GLU A 58 9.23 6.15 2.84
CA GLU A 58 10.44 6.63 2.15
C GLU A 58 11.41 5.48 1.87
N LEU A 59 11.67 4.63 2.87
CA LEU A 59 12.51 3.45 2.72
C LEU A 59 11.93 2.47 1.71
N ALA A 60 10.63 2.17 1.76
CA ALA A 60 10.01 1.28 0.79
C ALA A 60 10.17 1.81 -0.64
N LYS A 61 9.85 3.09 -0.90
CA LYS A 61 10.02 3.70 -2.23
C LYS A 61 11.45 3.65 -2.74
N ARG A 62 12.42 3.89 -1.85
CA ARG A 62 13.84 3.99 -2.22
C ARG A 62 14.44 2.64 -2.59
N PHE A 63 13.97 1.55 -1.97
CA PHE A 63 14.56 0.23 -2.11
C PHE A 63 13.58 -0.75 -2.74
N GLN A 64 13.06 -0.43 -3.93
CA GLN A 64 12.29 -1.36 -4.74
C GLN A 64 13.19 -2.34 -5.48
N SER A 65 12.70 -3.56 -5.73
CA SER A 65 13.37 -4.57 -6.55
C SER A 65 13.16 -4.39 -8.05
N SER A 66 12.19 -3.57 -8.44
CA SER A 66 11.86 -3.23 -9.83
C SER A 66 11.33 -1.80 -9.93
N ASP A 67 11.16 -1.31 -11.16
CA ASP A 67 10.59 0.02 -11.40
C ASP A 67 9.12 0.06 -10.95
N PRO A 68 8.71 0.95 -10.03
CA PRO A 68 7.32 1.03 -9.59
C PRO A 68 6.34 1.56 -10.66
N THR A 69 6.80 2.09 -11.80
CA THR A 69 5.94 2.34 -12.97
C THR A 69 5.80 1.11 -13.86
N ASN A 70 6.64 0.09 -13.68
CA ASN A 70 6.53 -1.19 -14.39
C ASN A 70 6.99 -2.35 -13.49
N PRO A 71 6.21 -2.72 -12.46
CA PRO A 71 6.59 -3.75 -11.51
C PRO A 71 6.81 -5.11 -12.20
N ASN A 72 7.80 -5.87 -11.72
CA ASN A 72 8.07 -7.21 -12.26
C ASN A 72 6.96 -8.23 -11.94
N LYS A 73 6.19 -7.99 -10.87
CA LYS A 73 5.10 -8.88 -10.46
C LYS A 73 3.86 -8.61 -11.29
N ASP A 74 3.33 -9.67 -11.89
CA ASP A 74 2.18 -9.61 -12.79
C ASP A 74 0.98 -8.93 -12.13
N PHE A 75 0.63 -9.33 -10.91
CA PHE A 75 -0.44 -8.69 -10.14
C PHE A 75 -0.26 -7.19 -9.99
N LEU A 76 0.90 -6.72 -9.49
CA LEU A 76 1.16 -5.29 -9.30
C LEU A 76 1.18 -4.52 -10.63
N ARG A 77 1.67 -5.15 -11.71
CA ARG A 77 1.73 -4.54 -13.03
C ARG A 77 0.34 -4.38 -13.62
N GLU A 78 -0.47 -5.42 -13.64
CA GLU A 78 -1.85 -5.37 -14.14
C GLU A 78 -2.70 -4.42 -13.28
N LEU A 79 -2.52 -4.43 -11.95
CA LEU A 79 -3.18 -3.49 -11.05
C LEU A 79 -2.83 -2.03 -11.41
N ARG A 80 -1.54 -1.73 -11.67
CA ARG A 80 -1.13 -0.40 -12.11
C ARG A 80 -1.80 -0.02 -13.43
N LEU A 81 -1.78 -0.91 -14.41
CA LEU A 81 -2.39 -0.66 -15.73
C LEU A 81 -3.88 -0.37 -15.59
N ALA A 82 -4.61 -1.18 -14.83
CA ALA A 82 -6.02 -0.95 -14.55
C ALA A 82 -6.27 0.41 -13.87
N ILE A 83 -5.43 0.84 -12.93
CA ILE A 83 -5.54 2.17 -12.31
C ILE A 83 -5.33 3.28 -13.36
N VAL A 84 -4.30 3.16 -14.20
CA VAL A 84 -3.98 4.13 -15.26
C VAL A 84 -5.14 4.26 -16.25
N ASP A 85 -5.69 3.12 -16.67
CA ASP A 85 -6.78 3.04 -17.65
C ASP A 85 -8.08 3.63 -17.06
N GLN A 86 -8.43 3.26 -15.83
CA GLN A 86 -9.65 3.76 -15.18
C GLN A 86 -9.55 5.25 -14.80
N LEU A 87 -8.36 5.78 -14.51
CA LEU A 87 -8.12 7.22 -14.39
C LEU A 87 -8.09 7.95 -15.75
N ASN A 88 -8.17 7.21 -16.86
CA ASN A 88 -8.11 7.71 -18.23
C ASN A 88 -6.88 8.59 -18.48
N LEU A 89 -5.72 8.16 -17.96
CA LEU A 89 -4.48 8.90 -18.10
C LEU A 89 -3.88 8.70 -19.49
N ALA A 90 -3.42 9.81 -20.09
CA ALA A 90 -2.67 9.75 -21.33
C ALA A 90 -1.30 9.08 -21.11
N PRO A 91 -0.70 8.46 -22.15
CA PRO A 91 0.57 7.74 -22.03
C PRO A 91 1.70 8.54 -21.38
N ASP A 92 1.80 9.84 -21.67
CA ASP A 92 2.78 10.78 -21.14
C ASP A 92 2.56 11.14 -19.66
N THR A 93 1.39 10.84 -19.12
CA THR A 93 1.01 11.06 -17.71
C THR A 93 0.86 9.77 -16.91
N SER A 94 0.96 8.60 -17.55
CA SER A 94 0.79 7.29 -16.90
C SER A 94 1.80 7.05 -15.76
N ASP A 95 3.01 7.61 -15.86
CA ASP A 95 4.05 7.55 -14.82
C ASP A 95 3.72 8.32 -13.53
N SER A 96 2.63 9.09 -13.54
CA SER A 96 2.07 9.68 -12.32
C SER A 96 1.50 8.62 -11.37
N VAL A 97 1.18 7.41 -11.87
CA VAL A 97 0.77 6.26 -11.08
C VAL A 97 1.95 5.32 -10.90
N LYS A 98 2.22 4.96 -9.65
CA LYS A 98 3.28 4.01 -9.25
C LYS A 98 2.74 3.04 -8.22
N VAL A 99 3.18 1.79 -8.27
CA VAL A 99 2.79 0.75 -7.31
C VAL A 99 4.05 0.13 -6.71
N TYR A 100 4.08 0.03 -5.39
CA TYR A 100 5.25 -0.37 -4.61
C TYR A 100 4.92 -1.58 -3.75
N THR A 101 5.89 -2.47 -3.60
CA THR A 101 5.88 -3.48 -2.53
C THR A 101 6.51 -2.91 -1.27
N ALA A 102 5.93 -3.23 -0.14
CA ALA A 102 6.43 -2.94 1.21
C ALA A 102 6.78 -4.21 1.98
N VAL A 103 6.59 -5.40 1.39
CA VAL A 103 6.92 -6.70 1.99
C VAL A 103 8.37 -6.69 2.48
N ASN A 104 8.56 -7.10 3.74
CA ASN A 104 9.82 -7.13 4.49
C ASN A 104 10.42 -5.78 4.91
N THR A 105 9.77 -4.66 4.58
CA THR A 105 10.19 -3.32 5.01
C THR A 105 9.65 -2.98 6.41
N PRO A 106 10.11 -1.88 7.05
CA PRO A 106 9.46 -1.35 8.25
C PRO A 106 7.99 -1.02 8.06
N LEU A 107 7.55 -0.72 6.82
CA LEU A 107 6.17 -0.36 6.52
C LEU A 107 5.24 -1.57 6.75
N ASP A 108 5.62 -2.74 6.23
CA ASP A 108 5.03 -4.04 6.57
C ASP A 108 5.12 -4.29 8.08
N LYS A 109 6.34 -4.37 8.63
CA LYS A 109 6.57 -4.87 10.00
C LYS A 109 5.91 -4.06 11.11
N PHE A 110 5.87 -2.73 10.98
CA PHE A 110 5.39 -1.84 12.03
C PHE A 110 4.00 -1.28 11.76
N HIS A 111 3.56 -1.24 10.50
CA HIS A 111 2.29 -0.61 10.12
C HIS A 111 1.30 -1.57 9.47
N GLY A 112 1.71 -2.80 9.13
CA GLY A 112 0.83 -3.82 8.53
C GLY A 112 0.35 -3.38 7.15
N VAL A 113 1.29 -3.02 6.29
CA VAL A 113 1.06 -2.57 4.92
C VAL A 113 2.03 -3.33 4.02
N ASP A 114 1.48 -4.20 3.16
CA ASP A 114 2.26 -5.06 2.26
C ASP A 114 2.65 -4.36 0.95
N GLY A 115 1.91 -3.31 0.58
CA GLY A 115 2.30 -2.41 -0.48
C GLY A 115 1.41 -1.19 -0.57
N PHE A 116 1.65 -0.34 -1.56
CA PHE A 116 0.89 0.89 -1.74
C PHE A 116 0.96 1.39 -3.17
N ALA A 117 -0.10 2.07 -3.60
CA ALA A 117 -0.14 2.83 -4.84
C ALA A 117 0.06 4.32 -4.54
N THR A 118 0.74 5.03 -5.43
CA THR A 118 0.81 6.49 -5.39
C THR A 118 0.33 7.11 -6.68
N TYR A 119 -0.40 8.22 -6.56
CA TYR A 119 -0.81 9.06 -7.68
C TYR A 119 -0.31 10.48 -7.50
N GLN A 120 0.48 10.96 -8.46
CA GLN A 120 0.99 12.33 -8.47
C GLN A 120 -0.05 13.27 -9.09
N SER A 121 -0.74 14.02 -8.23
CA SER A 121 -1.67 15.07 -8.65
C SER A 121 -1.01 16.46 -8.64
N SER A 122 -1.71 17.47 -9.16
CA SER A 122 -1.29 18.88 -9.04
C SER A 122 -1.23 19.38 -7.59
N GLY A 123 -1.98 18.74 -6.68
CA GLY A 123 -1.98 19.04 -5.25
C GLY A 123 -0.96 18.22 -4.45
N GLY A 124 -0.01 17.57 -5.11
CA GLY A 124 0.96 16.68 -4.50
C GLY A 124 0.60 15.20 -4.63
N GLU A 125 1.44 14.35 -4.06
CA GLU A 125 1.27 12.90 -4.11
C GLU A 125 0.12 12.44 -3.20
N ILE A 126 -0.67 11.48 -3.68
CA ILE A 126 -1.66 10.72 -2.93
C ILE A 126 -1.11 9.31 -2.76
N LEU A 127 -1.15 8.78 -1.55
CA LEU A 127 -0.69 7.43 -1.23
C LEU A 127 -1.86 6.61 -0.70
N ILE A 128 -2.10 5.45 -1.33
CA ILE A 128 -3.13 4.48 -0.96
C ILE A 128 -2.45 3.18 -0.52
N THR A 129 -2.64 2.79 0.74
CA THR A 129 -2.05 1.59 1.33
C THR A 129 -2.87 0.34 1.05
N MET A 130 -2.18 -0.78 0.87
CA MET A 130 -2.73 -2.10 0.59
C MET A 130 -2.18 -3.14 1.57
N ASP A 131 -3.01 -4.08 2.00
CA ASP A 131 -2.65 -5.22 2.84
C ASP A 131 -3.29 -6.47 2.23
N VAL A 132 -2.50 -7.54 2.14
CA VAL A 132 -2.92 -8.83 1.60
C VAL A 132 -3.38 -9.71 2.75
N THR A 133 -4.50 -10.40 2.57
CA THR A 133 -5.03 -11.30 3.60
C THR A 133 -5.63 -12.55 2.99
N ALA A 134 -5.17 -13.71 3.47
CA ALA A 134 -5.86 -14.98 3.27
C ALA A 134 -7.09 -15.15 4.19
N ASN A 135 -7.30 -14.23 5.15
CA ASN A 135 -8.42 -14.28 6.07
C ASN A 135 -9.55 -13.32 5.62
N PRO A 136 -10.70 -13.84 5.13
CA PRO A 136 -11.82 -13.02 4.71
C PRO A 136 -12.49 -12.24 5.86
N GLU A 137 -12.34 -12.67 7.11
CA GLU A 137 -12.89 -11.92 8.27
C GLU A 137 -12.11 -10.63 8.58
N LYS A 138 -10.82 -10.55 8.20
CA LYS A 138 -10.04 -9.32 8.36
C LYS A 138 -10.62 -8.18 7.51
N VAL A 139 -11.23 -8.50 6.37
CA VAL A 139 -11.94 -7.54 5.50
C VAL A 139 -13.06 -6.83 6.27
N MET A 140 -13.71 -7.51 7.22
CA MET A 140 -14.89 -6.98 7.93
C MET A 140 -14.57 -6.22 9.24
N ARG A 141 -13.39 -6.39 9.85
CA ARG A 141 -13.10 -5.90 11.22
C ARG A 141 -12.36 -4.55 11.30
N GLY A 142 -12.18 -3.87 10.17
CA GLY A 142 -11.44 -2.61 10.09
C GLY A 142 -9.96 -2.85 9.83
N ALA A 143 -9.54 -2.44 8.64
CA ALA A 143 -8.18 -2.62 8.15
C ALA A 143 -7.26 -1.47 8.58
N LYS A 144 -5.96 -1.77 8.77
CA LYS A 144 -4.92 -0.74 8.91
C LYS A 144 -4.60 -0.08 7.56
N ALA A 145 -4.70 -0.85 6.48
CA ALA A 145 -4.58 -0.37 5.11
C ALA A 145 -5.94 0.13 4.58
N GLN A 146 -5.88 0.95 3.53
CA GLN A 146 -7.08 1.53 2.89
C GLN A 146 -7.78 0.57 1.93
N VAL A 147 -7.03 -0.39 1.39
CA VAL A 147 -7.51 -1.44 0.48
C VAL A 147 -7.02 -2.78 1.00
N ILE A 148 -7.90 -3.78 1.02
CA ILE A 148 -7.58 -5.14 1.47
C ILE A 148 -7.69 -6.08 0.29
N ILE A 149 -6.59 -6.76 -0.02
CA ILE A 149 -6.51 -7.69 -1.13
C ILE A 149 -6.66 -9.10 -0.58
N GLY A 150 -7.72 -9.76 -1.00
CA GLY A 150 -7.98 -11.15 -0.67
C GLY A 150 -7.10 -12.12 -1.46
N GLU A 151 -7.52 -13.38 -1.47
CA GLU A 151 -7.03 -14.33 -2.47
C GLU A 151 -7.39 -13.83 -3.87
N VAL A 152 -6.52 -14.11 -4.83
CA VAL A 152 -6.63 -13.70 -6.22
C VAL A 152 -6.46 -14.95 -7.08
N ALA A 153 -7.33 -15.13 -8.07
CA ALA A 153 -7.29 -16.29 -8.96
C ALA A 153 -5.94 -16.39 -9.71
N ASP A 154 -5.43 -17.61 -9.94
CA ASP A 154 -4.26 -17.77 -10.80
C ASP A 154 -4.69 -17.49 -12.26
N PRO A 155 -4.06 -16.53 -12.97
CA PRO A 155 -4.41 -16.22 -14.35
C PRO A 155 -4.24 -17.40 -15.32
N ARG A 156 -3.44 -18.41 -14.96
CA ARG A 156 -3.29 -19.65 -15.76
C ARG A 156 -4.47 -20.61 -15.59
N GLU A 157 -5.19 -20.49 -14.48
CA GLU A 157 -6.36 -21.31 -14.18
C GLU A 157 -7.66 -20.61 -14.55
N ASN A 158 -7.77 -19.31 -14.24
CA ASN A 158 -8.97 -18.50 -14.50
C ASN A 158 -8.63 -17.02 -14.76
N GLU A 159 -8.17 -16.72 -15.97
CA GLU A 159 -7.82 -15.35 -16.41
C GLU A 159 -8.97 -14.34 -16.26
N GLU A 160 -10.22 -14.75 -16.54
CA GLU A 160 -11.38 -13.85 -16.45
C GLU A 160 -11.66 -13.42 -15.01
N GLU A 161 -11.56 -14.34 -14.04
CA GLU A 161 -11.71 -14.02 -12.62
C GLU A 161 -10.55 -13.17 -12.11
N TYR A 162 -9.31 -13.51 -12.48
CA TYR A 162 -8.13 -12.72 -12.16
C TYR A 162 -8.27 -11.25 -12.61
N LEU A 163 -8.67 -11.01 -13.87
CA LEU A 163 -8.86 -9.65 -14.39
C LEU A 163 -10.00 -8.91 -13.69
N ARG A 164 -11.11 -9.60 -13.36
CA ARG A 164 -12.20 -9.00 -12.58
C ARG A 164 -11.76 -8.56 -11.19
N GLU A 165 -10.90 -9.34 -10.54
CA GLU A 165 -10.35 -8.99 -9.23
C GLU A 165 -9.37 -7.81 -9.32
N ILE A 166 -8.53 -7.77 -10.35
CA ILE A 166 -7.67 -6.62 -10.66
C ILE A 166 -8.52 -5.35 -10.81
N ASP A 167 -9.57 -5.39 -11.64
CA ASP A 167 -10.45 -4.25 -11.87
C ASP A 167 -11.16 -3.79 -10.60
N LYS A 168 -11.59 -4.74 -9.76
CA LYS A 168 -12.19 -4.46 -8.44
C LYS A 168 -11.20 -3.70 -7.56
N TYR A 169 -9.98 -4.20 -7.37
CA TYR A 169 -9.00 -3.54 -6.49
C TYR A 169 -8.52 -2.20 -7.06
N ALA A 170 -8.39 -2.07 -8.39
CA ALA A 170 -8.11 -0.81 -9.04
C ALA A 170 -9.23 0.22 -8.78
N GLY A 171 -10.50 -0.21 -8.87
CA GLY A 171 -11.67 0.61 -8.55
C GLY A 171 -11.64 1.11 -7.09
N GLU A 172 -11.37 0.22 -6.13
CA GLU A 172 -11.22 0.59 -4.72
C GLU A 172 -10.10 1.63 -4.51
N ILE A 173 -8.96 1.48 -5.18
CA ILE A 173 -7.85 2.45 -5.11
C ILE A 173 -8.27 3.81 -5.68
N ILE A 174 -8.97 3.82 -6.81
CA ILE A 174 -9.42 5.05 -7.47
C ILE A 174 -10.45 5.79 -6.65
N GLU A 175 -11.40 5.08 -6.04
CA GLU A 175 -12.35 5.69 -5.10
C GLU A 175 -11.61 6.45 -3.99
N ARG A 176 -10.56 5.83 -3.40
CA ARG A 176 -9.73 6.51 -2.38
C ARG A 176 -8.93 7.69 -2.92
N ILE A 177 -8.46 7.62 -4.17
CA ILE A 177 -7.79 8.75 -4.83
C ILE A 177 -8.77 9.92 -4.99
N HIS A 178 -9.98 9.66 -5.48
CA HIS A 178 -11.01 10.67 -5.65
C HIS A 178 -11.42 11.30 -4.31
N ASP A 179 -11.66 10.49 -3.28
CA ASP A 179 -11.95 10.96 -1.92
C ASP A 179 -10.89 11.97 -1.43
N GLU A 180 -9.61 11.65 -1.63
CA GLU A 180 -8.49 12.48 -1.21
C GLU A 180 -8.36 13.76 -2.04
N LEU A 181 -8.59 13.70 -3.35
CA LEU A 181 -8.64 14.88 -4.23
C LEU A 181 -9.77 15.83 -3.80
N GLU A 182 -10.96 15.31 -3.54
CA GLU A 182 -12.09 16.09 -3.05
C GLU A 182 -11.81 16.71 -1.68
N ARG A 183 -11.21 15.96 -0.76
CA ARG A 183 -10.79 16.45 0.55
C ARG A 183 -9.82 17.62 0.41
N ARG A 184 -8.80 17.50 -0.45
CA ARG A 184 -7.83 18.58 -0.73
C ARG A 184 -8.50 19.80 -1.36
N ASN A 185 -9.41 19.59 -2.30
CA ASN A 185 -10.15 20.67 -2.94
C ASN A 185 -11.04 21.44 -1.96
N ARG A 186 -11.69 20.74 -1.02
CA ARG A 186 -12.45 21.38 0.08
C ARG A 186 -11.56 22.22 0.98
N MET A 187 -10.39 21.70 1.37
CA MET A 187 -9.45 22.44 2.22
C MET A 187 -8.88 23.70 1.53
N ARG A 188 -8.65 23.67 0.21
CA ARG A 188 -8.19 24.84 -0.56
C ARG A 188 -9.25 25.93 -0.69
N LYS A 189 -10.54 25.56 -0.67
CA LYS A 189 -11.67 26.50 -0.80
C LYS A 189 -12.19 27.00 0.55
N ALA A 190 -11.74 26.42 1.66
CA ALA A 190 -12.14 26.87 3.00
C ALA A 190 -11.61 28.30 3.22
N PRO A 191 -12.46 29.27 3.62
CA PRO A 191 -12.00 30.61 3.95
C PRO A 191 -11.00 30.53 5.12
N PRO A 192 -10.02 31.45 5.19
CA PRO A 192 -9.15 31.53 6.36
C PRO A 192 -10.03 31.66 7.60
N ARG A 193 -9.76 30.84 8.63
CA ARG A 193 -10.34 31.08 9.95
C ARG A 193 -9.81 32.42 10.42
N PHE A 194 -10.61 33.47 10.29
CA PHE A 194 -10.38 34.69 11.03
C PHE A 194 -10.49 34.30 12.50
N GLU A 195 -9.37 34.35 13.22
CA GLU A 195 -9.40 34.37 14.67
C GLU A 195 -10.27 35.58 15.05
N GLU A 196 -11.49 35.31 15.53
CA GLU A 196 -12.29 36.33 16.20
C GLU A 196 -11.45 36.78 17.41
N GLU A 197 -10.80 37.92 17.24
CA GLU A 197 -10.34 38.75 18.35
C GLU A 197 -11.53 38.94 19.28
N ALA A 198 -11.54 38.21 20.39
CA ALA A 198 -12.32 38.57 21.56
C ALA A 198 -11.66 39.80 22.20
N GLN A 199 -11.79 40.95 21.53
CA GLN A 199 -11.94 42.23 22.19
C GLN A 199 -13.30 42.21 22.89
N PHE A 200 -13.36 41.60 24.07
CA PHE A 200 -14.35 41.96 25.06
C PHE A 200 -13.62 42.68 26.20
N SER A 201 -13.62 44.00 26.01
CA SER A 201 -13.63 45.09 27.00
C SER A 201 -14.01 44.70 28.42
#